data_AF-A0A0C2ZGG3-F1
#
_entry.id   AF-A0A0C2ZGG3-F1
#
_cell.length_a   1.000
_cell.length_b   1.000
_cell.length_c   1.000
_cell.angle_alpha   90.00
_cell.angle_beta   90.00
_cell.angle_gamma   90.00
#
_symmetry.space_group_name_H-M   'P 1'
#
loop_
_entity.id
_entity.type
_entity.pdbx_description
1 polymer ?
#
loop_
_entity_poly.entity_id
_entity_poly.type
_entity_poly.pdbx_seq_one_letter_code
_entity_poly.pdbx_strand_id
1 'polypeptide(L)'
;MSTNYDPWSISVEDLTPTLPQPPQPTMDKGTIGWFFEDAFCPFAYYHVCFSVGLGYNRGCLDKCVVRSTCPDRFLSPTDGKVPDGCMSVTVTAHRDSTKIEHHTIHAIHLTTSPPRGKDQKCLILKGERAGQVHKVKDCKSRQRKVVLYDGTSFTFDEICLVMDAA
;
A
#
# COMPACT_ATOMS: atom_id res chain seq x y z
N MET A 1 25.60 -51.93 -28.15
CA MET A 1 24.28 -51.69 -27.53
C MET A 1 24.46 -50.53 -26.58
N SER A 2 23.95 -49.35 -26.93
CA SER A 2 24.15 -48.12 -26.18
C SER A 2 22.88 -47.77 -25.42
N THR A 3 22.96 -47.63 -24.11
CA THR A 3 21.90 -47.02 -23.29
C THR A 3 22.51 -45.79 -22.63
N ASN A 4 22.34 -44.64 -23.29
CA ASN A 4 22.62 -43.33 -22.74
C ASN A 4 21.53 -43.03 -21.71
N TYR A 5 21.79 -43.33 -20.43
CA TYR A 5 20.96 -42.87 -19.34
C TYR A 5 21.64 -41.64 -18.75
N ASP A 6 21.18 -40.47 -19.16
CA ASP A 6 21.61 -39.20 -18.57
C ASP A 6 20.64 -38.86 -17.41
N PRO A 7 21.08 -38.98 -16.15
CA PRO A 7 20.24 -38.79 -14.97
C PRO A 7 19.78 -37.33 -14.77
N TRP A 8 20.14 -36.40 -15.66
CA TRP A 8 19.78 -34.98 -15.62
C TRP A 8 18.71 -34.57 -16.63
N SER A 9 18.06 -35.53 -17.30
CA SER A 9 16.98 -35.23 -18.25
C SER A 9 15.66 -34.96 -17.52
N ILE A 10 15.28 -33.69 -17.46
CA ILE A 10 13.95 -33.27 -16.96
C ILE A 10 12.91 -33.73 -17.98
N SER A 11 11.99 -34.59 -17.56
CA SER A 11 10.90 -35.09 -18.39
C SER A 11 9.73 -34.11 -18.41
N VAL A 12 8.88 -34.18 -19.43
CA VAL A 12 7.67 -33.33 -19.51
C VAL A 12 6.71 -33.62 -18.35
N GLU A 13 6.80 -34.82 -17.78
CA GLU A 13 6.03 -35.27 -16.62
C GLU A 13 6.44 -34.54 -15.33
N ASP A 14 7.71 -34.15 -15.19
CA ASP A 14 8.23 -33.33 -14.09
C ASP A 14 7.70 -31.87 -14.12
N LEU A 15 7.20 -31.42 -15.27
CA LEU A 15 6.63 -30.06 -15.44
C LEU A 15 5.13 -30.01 -15.15
N THR A 16 4.50 -31.16 -14.92
CA THR A 16 3.06 -31.23 -14.60
C THR A 16 2.88 -31.09 -13.09
N PRO A 17 2.21 -30.05 -12.58
CA PRO A 17 1.91 -29.97 -11.15
C PRO A 17 0.89 -31.05 -10.78
N THR A 18 1.37 -32.18 -10.24
CA THR A 18 0.55 -33.36 -9.89
C THR A 18 -0.18 -33.24 -8.54
N LEU A 19 -0.23 -32.05 -7.96
CA LEU A 19 -0.94 -31.79 -6.71
C LEU A 19 -1.82 -30.55 -6.89
N PRO A 20 -3.10 -30.59 -6.45
CA PRO A 20 -3.83 -29.35 -6.23
C PRO A 20 -2.96 -28.50 -5.31
N GLN A 21 -2.51 -27.34 -5.82
CA GLN A 21 -1.74 -26.39 -5.06
C GLN A 21 -2.48 -26.18 -3.73
N PRO A 22 -1.82 -26.40 -2.56
CA PRO A 22 -2.47 -26.11 -1.30
C PRO A 22 -2.99 -24.67 -1.36
N PRO A 23 -4.21 -24.40 -0.85
CA PRO A 23 -4.77 -23.06 -0.87
C PRO A 23 -3.70 -22.12 -0.33
N GLN A 24 -3.25 -21.17 -1.16
CA GLN A 24 -2.23 -20.23 -0.72
C GLN A 24 -2.75 -19.62 0.59
N PRO A 25 -1.94 -19.62 1.67
CA PRO A 25 -2.39 -19.06 2.93
C PRO A 25 -2.88 -17.64 2.65
N THR A 26 -4.13 -17.35 3.03
CA THR A 26 -4.74 -16.03 2.85
C THR A 26 -3.80 -15.02 3.47
N MET A 27 -3.13 -14.26 2.62
CA MET A 27 -2.18 -13.25 3.03
C MET A 27 -2.87 -12.22 3.91
N ASP A 28 -2.36 -12.03 5.13
CA ASP A 28 -2.84 -10.99 6.02
C ASP A 28 -2.42 -9.62 5.47
N LYS A 29 -3.40 -8.87 4.96
CA LYS A 29 -3.24 -7.51 4.42
C LYS A 29 -3.56 -6.44 5.47
N GLY A 30 -3.78 -6.84 6.72
CA GLY A 30 -4.17 -5.96 7.81
C GLY A 30 -5.43 -5.14 7.46
N THR A 31 -5.37 -3.84 7.78
CA THR A 31 -6.51 -2.92 7.57
C THR A 31 -6.53 -2.27 6.18
N ILE A 32 -5.58 -2.62 5.31
CA ILE A 32 -5.38 -1.97 4.01
C ILE A 32 -5.58 -2.93 2.83
N GLY A 33 -6.43 -3.95 2.98
CA GLY A 33 -6.71 -4.93 1.91
C GLY A 33 -7.13 -4.31 0.57
N TRP A 34 -7.93 -3.25 0.62
CA TRP A 34 -8.36 -2.45 -0.53
C TRP A 34 -7.20 -1.86 -1.34
N PHE A 35 -6.04 -1.64 -0.72
CA PHE A 35 -4.86 -1.12 -1.40
C PHE A 35 -4.30 -2.09 -2.42
N PHE A 36 -4.60 -3.39 -2.30
CA PHE A 36 -4.14 -4.43 -3.21
C PHE A 36 -5.09 -4.65 -4.40
N GLU A 37 -6.18 -3.92 -4.47
CA GLU A 37 -7.14 -3.98 -5.56
C GLU A 37 -6.80 -2.89 -6.59
N ASP A 38 -6.30 -3.28 -7.77
CA ASP A 38 -5.83 -2.33 -8.79
C ASP A 38 -6.90 -1.35 -9.26
N ALA A 39 -8.15 -1.80 -9.31
CA ALA A 39 -9.29 -0.99 -9.72
C ALA A 39 -9.82 -0.06 -8.61
N PHE A 40 -9.31 -0.16 -7.38
CA PHE A 40 -9.87 0.58 -6.25
C PHE A 40 -9.63 2.08 -6.36
N CYS A 41 -8.42 2.50 -6.72
CA CYS A 41 -8.04 3.91 -6.81
C CYS A 41 -7.21 4.13 -8.07
N PRO A 42 -7.24 5.32 -8.68
CA PRO A 42 -6.30 5.71 -9.73
C PRO A 42 -4.87 5.92 -9.16
N PHE A 43 -4.23 4.83 -8.71
CA PHE A 43 -2.93 4.85 -8.01
C PHE A 43 -1.79 5.47 -8.82
N ALA A 44 -1.88 5.48 -10.15
CA ALA A 44 -0.90 6.12 -11.03
C ALA A 44 -0.80 7.65 -10.84
N TYR A 45 -1.82 8.28 -10.24
CA TYR A 45 -1.88 9.73 -10.05
C TYR A 45 -1.75 10.15 -8.59
N TYR A 46 -1.73 9.19 -7.66
CA TYR A 46 -1.80 9.50 -6.24
C TYR A 46 -0.86 8.65 -5.39
N HIS A 47 -0.05 9.32 -4.57
CA HIS A 47 0.60 8.70 -3.43
C HIS A 47 -0.39 8.54 -2.28
N VAL A 48 -0.56 7.32 -1.78
CA VAL A 48 -1.41 7.01 -0.63
C VAL A 48 -0.59 7.09 0.66
N CYS A 49 -1.12 7.77 1.68
CA CYS A 49 -0.41 8.02 2.92
C CYS A 49 -0.76 7.03 4.04
N PHE A 50 0.26 6.44 4.66
CA PHE A 50 0.11 5.47 5.74
C PHE A 50 0.86 5.90 7.00
N SER A 51 0.34 5.47 8.15
CA SER A 51 1.04 5.51 9.43
C SER A 51 1.63 4.15 9.69
N VAL A 52 2.87 4.11 10.17
CA VAL A 52 3.59 2.87 10.46
C VAL A 52 3.36 2.47 11.91
N GLY A 53 2.95 1.24 12.13
CA GLY A 53 2.75 0.68 13.47
C GLY A 53 4.07 0.36 14.17
N LEU A 54 4.03 0.35 15.50
CA LEU A 54 5.19 0.06 16.37
C LEU A 54 5.84 -1.31 16.14
N GLY A 55 5.13 -2.25 15.49
CA GLY A 55 5.66 -3.58 15.16
C GLY A 55 6.70 -3.58 14.05
N TYR A 56 6.85 -2.48 13.31
CA TYR A 56 7.90 -2.35 12.30
C TYR A 56 9.24 -2.02 12.98
N ASN A 57 10.14 -3.00 12.97
CA ASN A 57 11.43 -2.95 13.68
C ASN A 57 12.59 -2.33 12.87
N ARG A 58 12.33 -1.82 11.65
CA ARG A 58 13.37 -1.27 10.77
C ARG A 58 13.33 0.25 10.70
N GLY A 59 13.68 0.90 11.80
CA GLY A 59 13.80 2.36 11.92
C GLY A 59 12.68 3.01 12.74
N CYS A 60 12.88 4.26 13.17
CA CYS A 60 11.92 5.03 13.97
C CYS A 60 10.88 5.73 13.07
N LEU A 61 10.10 4.95 12.31
CA LEU A 61 9.06 5.46 11.40
C LEU A 61 7.66 5.56 12.04
N ASP A 62 7.50 5.12 13.28
CA ASP A 62 6.24 5.10 14.04
C ASP A 62 5.59 6.49 14.19
N LYS A 63 6.39 7.56 14.05
CA LYS A 63 5.93 8.96 14.11
C LYS A 63 5.78 9.62 12.75
N CYS A 64 6.10 8.90 11.67
CA CYS A 64 6.12 9.42 10.31
C CYS A 64 4.88 8.99 9.53
N VAL A 65 4.45 9.87 8.62
CA VAL A 65 3.53 9.50 7.54
C VAL A 65 4.38 9.07 6.35
N VAL A 66 4.23 7.83 5.95
CA VAL A 66 4.90 7.24 4.78
C VAL A 66 3.96 7.25 3.59
N ARG A 67 4.52 7.19 2.38
CA ARG A 67 3.75 7.36 1.14
C ARG A 67 3.96 6.15 0.26
N SER A 68 2.93 5.62 -0.38
CA SER A 68 3.14 4.59 -1.41
C SER A 68 4.08 5.11 -2.50
N THR A 69 4.86 4.21 -3.07
CA THR A 69 5.50 4.46 -4.37
C THR A 69 4.44 4.59 -5.46
N CYS A 70 4.78 5.32 -6.51
CA CYS A 70 3.93 5.65 -7.65
C CYS A 70 4.84 5.80 -8.88
N PRO A 71 4.41 5.38 -10.10
CA PRO A 71 3.09 4.80 -10.43
C PRO A 71 2.92 3.34 -9.99
N ASP A 72 4.01 2.61 -9.78
CA ASP A 72 3.95 1.23 -9.32
C ASP A 72 4.20 1.15 -7.80
N ARG A 73 3.13 0.83 -7.08
CA ARG A 73 3.08 0.71 -5.61
C ARG A 73 3.77 -0.53 -5.04
N PHE A 74 4.16 -1.47 -5.91
CA PHE A 74 4.86 -2.71 -5.55
C PHE A 74 6.26 -2.79 -6.15
N LEU A 75 6.78 -1.69 -6.69
CA LEU A 75 8.13 -1.60 -7.23
C LEU A 75 9.00 -0.70 -6.35
N SER A 76 9.98 -1.31 -5.68
CA SER A 76 11.08 -0.60 -5.05
C SER A 76 12.09 -0.20 -6.12
N PRO A 77 12.50 1.08 -6.22
CA PRO A 77 13.58 1.47 -7.13
C PRO A 77 14.90 0.77 -6.84
N THR A 78 15.10 0.33 -5.59
CA THR A 78 16.35 -0.30 -5.14
C THR A 78 16.29 -1.82 -5.26
N ASP A 79 15.14 -2.42 -4.95
CA ASP A 79 15.03 -3.88 -4.74
C ASP A 79 14.14 -4.58 -5.78
N GLY A 80 13.57 -3.84 -6.73
CA GLY A 80 12.64 -4.38 -7.71
C GLY A 80 11.27 -4.69 -7.10
N LYS A 81 10.64 -5.79 -7.53
CA LYS A 81 9.30 -6.16 -7.06
C LYS A 81 9.34 -6.51 -5.57
N VAL A 82 8.46 -5.88 -4.79
CA VAL A 82 8.35 -6.20 -3.36
C VAL A 82 7.72 -7.59 -3.15
N PRO A 83 8.06 -8.29 -2.05
CA PRO A 83 7.40 -9.53 -1.69
C PRO A 83 5.88 -9.36 -1.57
N ASP A 84 5.14 -10.45 -1.74
CA ASP A 84 3.69 -10.43 -1.56
C ASP A 84 3.33 -9.85 -0.18
N GLY A 85 2.33 -8.98 -0.14
CA GLY A 85 1.81 -8.34 1.08
C GLY A 85 2.74 -7.31 1.70
N CYS A 86 3.89 -7.09 1.08
CA CYS A 86 4.67 -5.89 1.28
C CYS A 86 4.27 -4.82 0.29
N MET A 87 4.63 -3.59 0.61
CA MET A 87 4.56 -2.47 -0.31
C MET A 87 5.81 -1.63 -0.20
N SER A 88 6.18 -0.99 -1.32
CA SER A 88 7.28 -0.04 -1.32
C SER A 88 6.73 1.33 -0.94
N VAL A 89 7.30 1.92 0.10
CA VAL A 89 6.93 3.24 0.60
C VAL A 89 8.11 4.18 0.54
N THR A 90 7.83 5.46 0.36
CA THR A 90 8.78 6.55 0.47
C THR A 90 8.59 7.31 1.77
N VAL A 91 9.70 7.69 2.39
CA VAL A 91 9.75 8.53 3.58
C VAL A 91 10.56 9.78 3.24
N THR A 92 10.00 10.94 3.56
CA THR A 92 10.74 12.20 3.50
C THR A 92 11.27 12.49 4.90
N ALA A 93 12.59 12.46 5.08
CA ALA A 93 13.19 12.70 6.39
C ALA A 93 12.90 14.14 6.87
N HIS A 94 12.50 14.26 8.14
CA HIS A 94 12.01 15.50 8.71
C HIS A 94 13.17 16.35 9.25
N ARG A 95 13.85 17.09 8.35
CA ARG A 95 14.64 18.32 8.56
C ARG A 95 15.56 18.51 7.34
N ASP A 96 15.28 19.51 6.52
CA ASP A 96 16.15 20.08 5.47
C ASP A 96 16.74 19.14 4.40
N SER A 97 16.40 17.84 4.39
CA SER A 97 16.92 16.91 3.41
C SER A 97 15.94 16.67 2.27
N THR A 98 16.41 16.86 1.04
CA THR A 98 15.81 16.33 -0.20
C THR A 98 15.90 14.81 -0.33
N LYS A 99 16.37 14.12 0.72
CA LYS A 99 16.58 12.68 0.70
C LYS A 99 15.26 11.95 0.89
N ILE A 100 14.89 11.21 -0.14
CA ILE A 100 13.77 10.27 -0.13
C ILE A 100 14.37 8.90 0.16
N GLU A 101 13.90 8.26 1.23
CA GLU A 101 14.28 6.89 1.56
C GLU A 101 13.16 5.95 1.15
N HIS A 102 13.52 4.84 0.50
CA HIS A 102 12.61 3.79 0.08
C HIS A 102 12.66 2.64 1.08
N HIS A 103 11.50 2.20 1.55
CA HIS A 103 11.36 1.06 2.44
C HIS A 103 10.37 0.05 1.88
N THR A 104 10.62 -1.22 2.16
CA THR A 104 9.65 -2.29 1.93
C THR A 104 9.03 -2.66 3.27
N ILE A 105 7.72 -2.45 3.42
CA ILE A 105 6.99 -2.65 4.68
C ILE A 105 5.82 -3.61 4.44
N HIS A 106 5.62 -4.58 5.34
CA HIS A 106 4.44 -5.44 5.33
C HIS A 106 3.16 -4.64 5.64
N ALA A 107 2.10 -4.91 4.90
CA ALA A 107 0.81 -4.24 5.03
C ALA A 107 0.20 -4.31 6.44
N ILE A 108 0.47 -5.40 7.18
CA ILE A 108 0.02 -5.58 8.58
C ILE A 108 0.57 -4.51 9.53
N HIS A 109 1.69 -3.88 9.17
CA HIS A 109 2.30 -2.80 9.96
C HIS A 109 1.86 -1.42 9.50
N LEU A 110 0.92 -1.34 8.55
CA LEU A 110 0.46 -0.08 7.98
C LEU A 110 -1.00 0.15 8.32
N THR A 111 -1.31 1.41 8.58
CA THR A 111 -2.66 1.90 8.81
C THR A 111 -2.88 3.15 7.99
N THR A 112 -4.14 3.41 7.63
CA THR A 112 -4.50 4.62 6.89
C THR A 112 -4.16 5.87 7.69
N SER A 113 -3.57 6.86 7.02
CA SER A 113 -3.40 8.17 7.64
C SER A 113 -4.57 9.07 7.25
N PRO A 114 -5.35 9.62 8.19
CA PRO A 114 -6.39 10.57 7.83
C PRO A 114 -5.78 11.92 7.42
N PRO A 115 -6.47 12.73 6.60
CA PRO A 115 -6.08 14.11 6.36
C PRO A 115 -6.23 14.90 7.67
N ARG A 116 -5.45 15.98 7.79
CA ARG A 116 -5.34 16.81 9.01
C ARG A 116 -5.69 18.27 8.77
N GLY A 117 -5.88 18.70 7.53
CA GLY A 117 -6.08 20.09 7.17
C GLY A 117 -7.04 20.28 6.01
N LYS A 118 -7.52 21.52 5.89
CA LYS A 118 -8.30 21.99 4.74
C LYS A 118 -7.48 21.88 3.45
N ASP A 119 -8.18 21.65 2.34
CA ASP A 119 -7.67 21.55 0.97
C ASP A 119 -6.73 20.37 0.68
N GLN A 120 -6.44 19.54 1.69
CA GLN A 120 -5.83 18.22 1.47
C GLN A 120 -6.77 17.31 0.67
N LYS A 121 -6.21 16.34 -0.03
CA LYS A 121 -6.98 15.32 -0.76
C LYS A 121 -7.16 14.08 0.10
N CYS A 122 -8.32 13.47 0.02
CA CYS A 122 -8.59 12.19 0.67
C CYS A 122 -9.23 11.20 -0.30
N LEU A 123 -8.79 9.95 -0.21
CA LEU A 123 -9.41 8.77 -0.81
C LEU A 123 -10.50 8.26 0.12
N ILE A 124 -11.69 8.00 -0.41
CA ILE A 124 -12.79 7.36 0.32
C ILE A 124 -12.60 5.84 0.28
N LEU A 125 -12.70 5.19 1.44
CA LEU A 125 -12.38 3.76 1.61
C LEU A 125 -13.62 2.85 1.64
N LYS A 126 -14.78 3.39 2.00
CA LYS A 126 -16.01 2.62 2.23
C LYS A 126 -17.23 3.28 1.59
N GLY A 127 -18.26 2.48 1.33
CA GLY A 127 -19.54 2.93 0.79
C GLY A 127 -19.52 3.15 -0.73
N GLU A 128 -20.58 3.77 -1.26
CA GLU A 128 -20.81 3.94 -2.71
C GLU A 128 -19.75 4.81 -3.41
N ARG A 129 -19.02 5.62 -2.63
CA ARG A 129 -17.97 6.52 -3.13
C ARG A 129 -16.57 5.95 -2.91
N ALA A 130 -16.44 4.70 -2.46
CA ALA A 130 -15.15 4.04 -2.29
C ALA A 130 -14.31 4.15 -3.56
N GLY A 131 -13.01 4.42 -3.40
CA GLY A 131 -12.09 4.61 -4.51
C GLY A 131 -11.99 6.03 -5.06
N GLN A 132 -12.93 6.92 -4.71
CA GLN A 132 -12.91 8.30 -5.19
C GLN A 132 -12.02 9.19 -4.33
N VAL A 133 -11.33 10.13 -5.00
CA VAL A 133 -10.51 11.16 -4.34
C VAL A 133 -11.24 12.50 -4.32
N HIS A 134 -11.34 13.12 -3.16
CA HIS A 134 -12.01 14.40 -2.94
C HIS A 134 -11.14 15.38 -2.15
N LYS A 135 -11.41 16.68 -2.30
CA LYS A 135 -10.77 17.72 -1.47
C LYS A 135 -11.52 17.89 -0.14
N VAL A 136 -10.75 18.05 0.93
CA VAL A 136 -11.24 18.30 2.27
C VAL A 136 -11.60 19.77 2.43
N LYS A 137 -12.83 20.04 2.88
CA LYS A 137 -13.26 21.40 3.25
C LYS A 137 -12.85 21.72 4.69
N ASP A 138 -13.04 20.77 5.59
CA ASP A 138 -12.78 20.94 7.02
C ASP A 138 -12.36 19.61 7.67
N CYS A 139 -11.46 19.68 8.64
CA CYS A 139 -11.01 18.53 9.42
C CYS A 139 -11.34 18.74 10.90
N LYS A 140 -12.33 18.01 11.39
CA LYS A 140 -12.80 18.06 12.78
C LYS A 140 -12.04 17.03 13.61
N SER A 141 -10.78 17.31 13.90
CA SER A 141 -9.85 16.37 14.56
C SER A 141 -10.37 15.84 15.89
N ARG A 142 -11.04 16.68 16.71
CA ARG A 142 -11.64 16.25 18.00
C ARG A 142 -12.77 15.24 17.81
N GLN A 143 -13.48 15.32 16.69
CA GLN A 143 -14.57 14.41 16.34
C GLN A 143 -14.10 13.25 15.45
N ARG A 144 -12.81 13.23 15.09
CA ARG A 144 -12.20 12.27 14.15
C ARG A 144 -12.98 12.16 12.83
N LYS A 145 -13.42 13.31 12.32
CA LYS A 145 -14.23 13.44 11.12
C LYS A 145 -13.65 14.44 10.15
N VAL A 146 -13.95 14.23 8.88
CA VAL A 146 -13.60 15.10 7.77
C VAL A 146 -14.88 15.47 7.05
N VAL A 147 -14.98 16.73 6.63
CA VAL A 147 -16.11 17.26 5.87
C VAL A 147 -15.62 17.64 4.49
N LEU A 148 -16.31 17.15 3.46
CA LEU A 148 -16.04 17.48 2.07
C LEU A 148 -16.75 18.78 1.66
N TYR A 149 -16.42 19.29 0.48
CA TYR A 149 -17.03 20.52 -0.05
C TYR A 149 -18.53 20.40 -0.33
N ASP A 150 -19.01 19.20 -0.66
CA ASP A 150 -20.44 18.87 -0.84
C ASP A 150 -21.22 18.73 0.47
N GLY A 151 -20.56 18.87 1.63
CA GLY A 151 -21.17 18.74 2.96
C GLY A 151 -21.18 17.32 3.53
N THR A 152 -20.79 16.32 2.75
CA THR A 152 -20.66 14.93 3.23
C THR A 152 -19.57 14.84 4.30
N SER A 153 -19.79 14.01 5.32
CA SER A 153 -18.81 13.77 6.38
C SER A 153 -18.42 12.31 6.47
N PHE A 154 -17.13 12.06 6.67
CA PHE A 154 -16.57 10.72 6.86
C PHE A 154 -15.76 10.66 8.16
N THR A 155 -15.72 9.49 8.80
CA THR A 155 -14.81 9.24 9.92
C THR A 155 -13.40 8.91 9.43
N PHE A 156 -12.40 9.04 10.30
CA PHE A 156 -11.00 8.79 9.93
C PHE A 156 -10.71 7.34 9.47
N ASP A 157 -11.54 6.36 9.81
CA ASP A 157 -11.41 4.97 9.34
C ASP A 157 -12.09 4.70 7.99
N GLU A 158 -12.81 5.68 7.46
CA GLU A 158 -13.50 5.62 6.17
C GLU A 158 -12.74 6.34 5.06
N ILE A 159 -11.62 6.99 5.38
CA ILE A 159 -10.84 7.79 4.44
C ILE A 159 -9.35 7.63 4.66
N CYS A 160 -8.58 7.98 3.64
CA CYS A 160 -7.13 8.03 3.68
C CYS A 160 -6.64 9.32 3.03
N LEU A 161 -5.61 9.94 3.58
CA LEU A 161 -4.89 11.05 2.97
C LEU A 161 -4.19 10.54 1.70
N VAL A 162 -4.27 11.35 0.64
CA VAL A 162 -3.52 11.13 -0.60
C VAL A 162 -2.86 12.43 -1.06
N MET A 163 -1.79 12.30 -1.84
CA MET A 163 -1.11 13.42 -2.48
C MET A 163 -0.97 13.14 -3.97
N ASP A 164 -0.92 14.19 -4.78
CA ASP A 164 -0.67 14.05 -6.21
C ASP A 164 0.71 13.43 -6.45
N ALA A 165 0.76 12.48 -7.37
CA ALA A 165 2.01 12.02 -7.96
C ALA A 165 2.49 13.08 -8.97
N ALA A 166 3.76 13.46 -8.87
CA ALA A 166 4.39 14.45 -9.75
C ALA A 166 4.74 13.86 -11.12
#